data_AF-A0A918SAQ9-F1
#
_entry.id   AF-A0A918SAQ9-F1
#
_cell.length_a   1.000
_cell.length_b   1.000
_cell.length_c   1.000
_cell.angle_alpha   90.00
_cell.angle_beta   90.00
_cell.angle_gamma   90.00
#
_symmetry.space_group_name_H-M   'P 1'
#
loop_
_entity.id
_entity.type
_entity.pdbx_description
1 polymer ?
#
loop_
_entity_poly.entity_id
_entity_poly.type
_entity_poly.pdbx_seq_one_letter_code
_entity_poly.pdbx_strand_id
1 'polypeptide(L)'
;MDFLDTTTLLQEKNTLPVKYVQNQKFILDLKGLLVCDIRWSRMQFMDKGQDVLGEMVAKLLNQSGADHNEKTLQKIRRSSEG
;
A
#
# COMPACT_ATOMS: atom_id res chain seq x y z
N MET A 1 -7.49 1.40 28.08
CA MET A 1 -7.63 1.68 26.63
C MET A 1 -6.28 2.07 26.03
N ASP A 2 -5.25 1.33 26.39
CA ASP A 2 -4.61 0.31 25.54
C ASP A 2 -4.19 0.83 24.15
N PHE A 3 -2.98 1.37 24.12
CA PHE A 3 -2.16 1.66 22.94
C PHE A 3 -2.13 0.53 21.89
N LEU A 4 -2.40 -0.71 22.33
CA LEU A 4 -2.57 -1.89 21.46
C LEU A 4 -3.81 -1.82 20.58
N ASP A 5 -4.93 -1.27 21.06
CA ASP A 5 -6.18 -1.26 20.29
C ASP A 5 -6.07 -0.35 19.05
N THR A 6 -5.40 0.79 19.17
CA THR A 6 -5.21 1.73 18.05
C THR A 6 -4.21 1.22 17.02
N THR A 7 -3.14 0.53 17.45
CA THR A 7 -2.18 -0.09 16.52
C THR A 7 -2.79 -1.27 15.77
N THR A 8 -3.64 -2.06 16.43
CA THR A 8 -4.37 -3.17 15.81
C THR A 8 -5.42 -2.68 14.81
N LEU A 9 -6.18 -1.62 15.15
CA LEU A 9 -7.15 -0.97 14.24
C LEU A 9 -6.49 -0.35 13.00
N LEU A 10 -5.26 0.19 13.14
CA LEU A 10 -4.47 0.70 12.00
C LEU A 10 -3.99 -0.43 11.09
N GLN A 11 -3.68 -1.61 11.64
CA GLN A 11 -3.32 -2.81 10.87
C GLN A 11 -4.52 -3.42 10.15
N GLU A 12 -5.72 -3.38 10.75
CA GLU A 12 -6.94 -3.93 10.13
C GLU A 12 -7.44 -3.12 8.93
N LYS A 13 -7.15 -1.82 8.88
CA LYS A 13 -7.55 -0.94 7.76
C LYS A 13 -6.47 -0.73 6.70
N ASN A 14 -5.22 -1.04 6.98
CA ASN A 14 -4.14 -0.91 6.00
C ASN A 14 -4.01 -2.22 5.20
N THR A 15 -4.46 -2.22 3.95
CA THR A 15 -4.11 -3.21 2.92
C THR A 15 -2.65 -3.10 2.46
N LEU A 16 -1.81 -2.43 3.24
CA LEU A 16 -0.39 -2.21 2.96
C LEU A 16 0.47 -3.12 3.85
N PRO A 17 1.66 -3.54 3.38
CA PRO A 17 2.22 -3.26 2.06
C PRO A 17 1.50 -4.01 0.91
N VAL A 18 1.56 -3.43 -0.28
CA VAL A 18 1.09 -4.02 -1.54
C VAL A 18 2.25 -4.46 -2.41
N LYS A 19 1.99 -5.42 -3.29
CA LYS A 19 2.95 -5.96 -4.26
C LYS A 19 2.35 -5.95 -5.66
N TYR A 20 3.16 -5.57 -6.64
CA TYR A 20 2.85 -5.74 -8.04
C TYR A 20 3.19 -7.16 -8.53
N VAL A 21 2.25 -7.79 -9.24
CA VAL A 21 2.36 -9.13 -9.84
C VAL A 21 2.43 -8.99 -11.35
N GLN A 22 3.64 -8.95 -11.90
CA GLN A 22 3.93 -8.74 -13.33
C GLN A 22 3.14 -9.67 -14.26
N ASN A 23 3.08 -10.97 -13.97
CA ASN A 23 2.39 -11.93 -14.84
C ASN A 23 0.88 -11.68 -14.97
N GLN A 24 0.28 -11.11 -13.93
CA GLN A 24 -1.16 -10.86 -13.88
C GLN A 24 -1.50 -9.38 -14.13
N LYS A 25 -0.48 -8.51 -14.09
CA LYS A 25 -0.60 -7.04 -14.16
C LYS A 25 -1.59 -6.53 -13.07
N PHE A 26 -1.42 -7.04 -11.85
CA PHE A 26 -2.24 -6.70 -10.68
C PHE A 26 -1.39 -6.17 -9.53
N ILE A 27 -1.97 -5.31 -8.72
CA ILE A 27 -1.43 -4.94 -7.41
C ILE A 27 -2.28 -5.63 -6.35
N LEU A 28 -1.64 -6.45 -5.52
CA LEU A 28 -2.26 -7.23 -4.46
C LEU A 28 -1.78 -6.74 -3.09
N ASP A 29 -2.60 -6.89 -2.06
CA ASP A 29 -2.16 -6.73 -0.68
C ASP A 29 -1.38 -7.97 -0.20
N LEU A 30 -0.88 -7.94 1.04
CA LEU A 30 -0.19 -9.07 1.67
C LEU A 30 -1.05 -10.35 1.80
N LYS A 31 -2.37 -10.21 1.81
CA LYS A 31 -3.32 -11.32 1.89
C LYS A 31 -3.66 -11.87 0.50
N GLY A 32 -3.08 -11.31 -0.56
CA GLY A 32 -3.35 -11.68 -1.94
C GLY A 32 -4.66 -11.10 -2.49
N LEU A 33 -5.30 -10.16 -1.78
CA LEU A 33 -6.51 -9.48 -2.23
C LEU A 33 -6.15 -8.42 -3.27
N LEU A 34 -6.97 -8.33 -4.31
CA LEU A 34 -6.78 -7.36 -5.38
C LEU A 34 -7.01 -5.94 -4.88
N VAL A 35 -5.99 -5.09 -5.04
CA VAL A 35 -6.05 -3.66 -4.74
C VAL A 35 -6.20 -2.83 -6.01
N CYS A 36 -5.54 -3.22 -7.10
CA CYS A 36 -5.61 -2.51 -8.38
C CYS A 36 -5.37 -3.44 -9.58
N ASP A 37 -6.15 -3.26 -10.65
CA ASP A 37 -5.95 -3.90 -11.96
C ASP A 37 -5.35 -2.89 -12.93
N ILE A 38 -4.15 -3.17 -13.45
CA ILE A 38 -3.42 -2.24 -14.32
C ILE A 38 -3.32 -2.74 -15.77
N ARG A 39 -4.13 -3.74 -16.16
CA ARG A 39 -4.16 -4.24 -17.53
C ARG A 39 -4.72 -3.18 -18.48
N TRP A 40 -3.89 -2.70 -19.41
CA TRP A 40 -4.34 -1.85 -20.52
C TRP A 40 -4.36 -2.62 -21.83
N SER A 41 -5.53 -3.18 -22.16
CA SER A 41 -5.76 -4.05 -23.32
C SER A 41 -5.63 -3.36 -24.69
N ARG A 42 -5.44 -2.04 -24.74
CA ARG A 42 -5.53 -1.24 -25.97
C ARG A 42 -4.20 -0.80 -26.58
N MET A 43 -3.06 -1.02 -25.93
CA MET A 43 -1.76 -0.56 -26.44
C MET A 43 -0.73 -1.69 -26.39
N GLN A 44 -0.58 -2.39 -27.51
CA GLN A 44 0.35 -3.53 -27.68
C GLN A 44 1.82 -3.16 -27.42
N PHE A 45 2.19 -1.90 -27.62
CA PHE A 45 3.55 -1.39 -27.38
C PHE A 45 3.83 -1.04 -25.91
N MET A 46 2.82 -1.10 -25.04
CA MET A 46 2.92 -0.68 -23.65
C MET A 46 3.14 -1.82 -22.67
N ASP A 47 3.36 -3.06 -23.11
CA ASP A 47 3.51 -4.19 -22.19
C ASP A 47 4.63 -3.96 -21.15
N LYS A 48 5.80 -3.47 -21.61
CA LYS A 48 6.90 -3.05 -20.72
C LYS A 48 6.55 -1.81 -19.89
N GLY A 49 5.80 -0.88 -20.46
CA GLY A 49 5.36 0.34 -19.77
C GLY A 49 4.39 0.06 -18.64
N GLN A 50 3.52 -0.95 -18.80
CA GLN A 50 2.59 -1.40 -17.76
C GLN A 50 3.33 -1.97 -16.56
N ASP A 51 4.41 -2.72 -16.77
CA ASP A 51 5.21 -3.24 -15.66
C ASP A 51 5.89 -2.15 -14.86
N VAL A 52 6.51 -1.18 -15.55
CA VAL A 52 7.14 -0.02 -14.91
C VAL A 52 6.12 0.80 -14.13
N LEU A 53 4.93 1.01 -14.69
CA LEU A 53 3.84 1.73 -14.01
C LEU A 53 3.32 0.93 -12.81
N GLY A 54 3.17 -0.39 -12.93
CA GLY A 54 2.73 -1.25 -11.85
C GLY A 54 3.68 -1.22 -10.65
N GLU A 55 4.97 -1.32 -10.91
CA GLU A 55 6.01 -1.20 -9.87
C GLU A 55 6.02 0.18 -9.23
N MET A 56 5.89 1.24 -10.03
CA MET A 56 5.83 2.61 -9.55
C MET A 56 4.61 2.86 -8.65
N VAL A 57 3.43 2.41 -9.07
CA VAL A 57 2.20 2.55 -8.29
C VAL A 57 2.29 1.78 -6.98
N ALA A 58 2.76 0.52 -7.00
CA ALA A 58 2.95 -0.26 -5.78
C ALA A 58 3.94 0.41 -4.81
N LYS A 59 5.04 0.97 -5.33
CA LYS A 59 6.04 1.69 -4.53
C LYS A 59 5.44 2.95 -3.89
N LEU A 60 4.69 3.75 -4.65
CA LEU A 60 4.06 4.97 -4.14
C LEU A 60 3.00 4.67 -3.07
N LEU A 61 2.19 3.63 -3.26
CA LEU A 61 1.21 3.19 -2.27
C LEU A 61 1.88 2.80 -0.95
N ASN A 62 2.98 2.03 -1.04
CA ASN A 62 3.75 1.62 0.13
C ASN A 62 4.42 2.81 0.84
N GLN A 63 4.97 3.77 0.09
CA GLN A 63 5.56 4.98 0.66
C GLN A 63 4.52 5.85 1.37
N SER A 64 3.38 6.10 0.70
CA SER A 64 2.28 6.88 1.28
C SER A 64 1.75 6.26 2.58
N GLY A 65 1.63 4.94 2.63
CA GLY A 65 1.28 4.23 3.87
C GLY A 65 2.31 4.34 4.98
N ALA A 66 3.60 4.20 4.63
CA ALA A 66 4.69 4.35 5.60
C ALA A 66 4.69 5.75 6.22
N ASP A 67 4.58 6.79 5.38
CA ASP A 67 4.54 8.20 5.81
C ASP A 67 3.30 8.48 6.68
N HIS A 68 2.15 7.92 6.32
CA HIS A 68 0.93 8.07 7.12
C HIS A 68 1.07 7.39 8.48
N ASN A 69 1.65 6.19 8.53
CA ASN A 69 1.88 5.46 9.77
C ASN A 69 2.88 6.20 10.68
N GLU A 70 3.95 6.77 10.11
CA GLU A 70 4.92 7.57 10.87
C GLU A 70 4.28 8.81 11.51
N LYS A 71 3.49 9.57 10.73
CA LYS A 71 2.77 10.75 11.25
C LYS A 71 1.80 10.38 12.38
N THR A 72 1.14 9.24 12.27
CA THR A 72 0.21 8.76 13.30
C THR A 72 0.97 8.37 14.57
N LEU A 73 2.08 7.64 14.46
CA LEU A 73 2.93 7.29 15.60
C LEU A 73 3.48 8.54 16.32
N GLN A 74 3.89 9.57 15.57
CA GLN A 74 4.35 10.83 16.16
C GLN A 74 3.24 11.53 16.96
N LYS A 75 1.99 11.55 16.46
CA LYS A 75 0.85 12.13 17.19
C LYS A 75 0.59 11.36 18.50
N ILE A 76 0.61 10.03 18.46
CA ILE A 76 0.37 9.20 19.64
C ILE A 76 1.46 9.43 20.70
N ARG A 77 2.74 9.48 20.31
CA ARG A 77 3.86 9.76 21.25
C ARG A 77 3.67 11.10 21.96
N ARG A 78 3.35 12.15 21.21
CA ARG A 78 3.10 13.49 21.79
C ARG A 78 1.92 13.52 22.76
N SER A 79 0.89 12.71 22.52
CA SER A 79 -0.25 12.57 23.45
C SER A 79 0.04 11.69 24.67
N SER A 80 1.17 10.96 24.69
CA SER A 80 1.56 10.07 25.79
C SER A 80 2.55 10.74 26.76
N GLU A 81 3.17 11.85 26.35
CA GLU A 81 4.19 12.60 27.10
C GLU A 81 3.63 13.82 27.85
N GLY A 82 2.32 14.09 27.76
CA GLY A 82 1.62 15.15 28.49
C GLY A 82 0.46 14.62 29.32
#